data_AF-A0A839UIU8-F1
#
_entry.id   AF-A0A839UIU8-F1
#
_cell.length_a   1.000
_cell.length_b   1.000
_cell.length_c   1.000
_cell.angle_alpha   90.00
_cell.angle_beta   90.00
_cell.angle_gamma   90.00
#
_symmetry.space_group_name_H-M   'P 1'
#
loop_
_entity.id
_entity.type
_entity.pdbx_description
1 polymer ?
#
loop_
_entity_poly.entity_id
_entity_poly.type
_entity_poly.pdbx_seq_one_letter_code
_entity_poly.pdbx_strand_id
1 'polypeptide(L)' 'VRSSMDPEDTLRRFAGRVVFIGGGPPVWDAYARFVSHWDVTRLPYDGPADRWFDARWLTGGGEVARNHRDQ' A
#
# COMPACT_ATOMS: atom_id res chain seq x y z
N VAL A 1 -6.13 -8.48 2.66
CA VAL A 1 -6.70 -7.31 3.38
C VAL A 1 -7.98 -6.86 2.68
N ARG A 2 -8.91 -6.17 3.36
CA ARG A 2 -10.10 -5.56 2.74
C ARG A 2 -10.17 -4.08 3.14
N SER A 3 -10.79 -3.24 2.31
CA SER A 3 -10.91 -1.80 2.57
C SER A 3 -11.84 -1.47 3.75
N SER A 4 -12.77 -2.36 4.09
CA SER A 4 -13.66 -2.18 5.24
C SER A 4 -13.04 -2.61 6.58
N MET A 5 -11.84 -3.19 6.57
CA MET A 5 -11.11 -3.53 7.78
C MET A 5 -10.27 -2.33 8.21
N ASP A 6 -10.21 -2.07 9.52
CA ASP A 6 -9.26 -1.08 10.06
C ASP A 6 -7.83 -1.47 9.64
N PRO A 7 -7.10 -0.63 8.88
CA PRO A 7 -5.79 -1.00 8.35
C PRO A 7 -4.75 -1.27 9.43
N GLU A 8 -4.77 -0.52 10.52
CA GLU A 8 -3.77 -0.63 11.57
C GLU A 8 -3.94 -1.92 12.37
N ASP A 9 -5.17 -2.20 12.83
CA ASP A 9 -5.50 -3.45 13.51
C ASP A 9 -5.32 -4.67 12.61
N THR A 10 -5.54 -4.51 11.30
CA THR A 10 -5.28 -5.58 10.33
C THR A 10 -3.79 -5.87 10.23
N LEU A 11 -2.95 -4.83 10.10
CA LEU A 11 -1.49 -5.00 9.96
C LEU A 11 -0.85 -5.50 11.25
N ARG A 12 -1.34 -5.08 12.44
CA ARG A 12 -0.86 -5.58 13.75
C ARG A 12 -0.93 -7.10 13.88
N ARG A 13 -1.92 -7.75 13.27
CA ARG A 13 -2.06 -9.22 13.27
C ARG A 13 -0.90 -9.94 12.55
N PHE A 14 -0.15 -9.22 11.74
CA PHE A 14 1.00 -9.72 10.98
C PHE A 14 2.32 -9.05 11.39
N ALA A 15 2.38 -8.51 12.62
CA ALA A 15 3.57 -7.85 13.14
C ALA A 15 4.84 -8.71 12.95
N GLY A 16 5.92 -8.07 12.48
CA GLY A 16 7.19 -8.73 12.19
C GLY A 16 7.26 -9.43 10.83
N ARG A 17 6.21 -9.36 9.99
CA ARG A 17 6.20 -9.92 8.63
C ARG A 17 6.11 -8.81 7.58
N VAL A 18 6.57 -9.13 6.38
CA VAL A 18 6.26 -8.33 5.18
C VAL A 18 4.86 -8.71 4.70
N VAL A 19 4.00 -7.70 4.49
CA VAL A 19 2.62 -7.88 4.02
C VAL A 19 2.51 -7.28 2.62
N PHE A 20 2.06 -8.08 1.65
CA PHE A 20 1.76 -7.61 0.30
C PHE A 20 0.29 -7.15 0.21
N ILE A 21 0.07 -5.93 -0.27
CA ILE A 21 -1.26 -5.34 -0.46
C ILE A 21 -1.64 -5.43 -1.95
N GLY A 22 -2.54 -6.36 -2.30
CA GLY A 22 -2.93 -6.59 -3.70
C GLY A 22 -3.90 -5.58 -4.32
N GLY A 23 -4.57 -4.74 -3.53
CA GLY A 23 -5.58 -3.78 -4.04
C GLY A 23 -7.02 -4.32 -4.11
N GLY A 24 -7.96 -3.72 -4.85
CA GLY A 24 -7.83 -2.57 -5.78
C GLY A 24 -7.97 -1.17 -5.16
N PRO A 25 -8.43 -0.14 -5.90
CA PRO A 25 -8.40 1.27 -5.49
C PRO A 25 -8.86 1.58 -4.06
N PRO A 26 -9.99 1.05 -3.56
CA PRO A 26 -10.43 1.33 -2.19
C PRO A 26 -9.50 0.75 -1.11
N VAL A 27 -8.81 -0.35 -1.43
CA VAL A 27 -7.82 -0.94 -0.52
C VAL A 27 -6.54 -0.12 -0.54
N TRP A 28 -6.08 0.31 -1.72
CA TRP A 28 -4.91 1.18 -1.82
C TRP A 28 -5.13 2.50 -1.09
N ASP A 29 -6.30 3.11 -1.24
CA ASP A 29 -6.64 4.35 -0.54
C ASP A 29 -6.56 4.21 0.99
N ALA A 30 -7.09 3.10 1.53
CA ALA A 30 -7.08 2.86 2.97
C ALA A 30 -5.68 2.47 3.52
N TYR A 31 -4.85 1.78 2.73
CA TYR A 31 -3.59 1.21 3.21
C TYR A 31 -2.34 1.97 2.77
N ALA A 32 -2.41 2.89 1.80
CA ALA A 32 -1.25 3.55 1.18
C ALA A 32 -0.28 4.17 2.20
N ARG A 33 -0.80 4.78 3.28
CA ARG A 33 0.04 5.41 4.33
C ARG A 33 0.97 4.43 5.06
N PHE A 34 0.67 3.14 5.02
CA PHE A 34 1.48 2.08 5.63
C PHE A 34 2.41 1.37 4.63
N VAL A 35 2.30 1.68 3.34
CA VAL A 35 3.11 1.06 2.30
C VAL A 35 4.50 1.71 2.30
N SER A 36 5.53 0.90 2.50
CA SER A 36 6.94 1.33 2.46
C SER A 36 7.60 1.12 1.08
N HIS A 37 7.03 0.26 0.24
CA HIS A 37 7.55 -0.07 -1.08
C HIS A 37 6.41 -0.39 -2.05
N TRP A 38 6.51 0.11 -3.28
CA TRP A 38 5.54 -0.13 -4.34
C TRP A 38 6.17 -0.87 -5.51
N ASP A 39 5.61 -2.02 -5.85
CA ASP A 39 5.90 -2.72 -7.11
C ASP A 39 4.85 -2.32 -8.15
N VAL A 40 5.26 -1.52 -9.15
CA VAL A 40 4.35 -0.97 -10.17
C VAL A 40 4.73 -1.48 -11.56
N THR A 41 3.79 -2.17 -12.22
CA THR A 41 3.94 -2.58 -13.62
C THR A 41 3.21 -1.60 -14.53
N ARG A 42 3.92 -0.99 -15.47
CA ARG A 42 3.33 -0.15 -16.53
C ARG A 42 3.11 -1.00 -17.76
N LEU A 43 1.88 -1.03 -18.26
CA LEU A 43 1.52 -1.75 -19.47
C LEU A 43 1.42 -0.77 -20.64
N PRO A 44 1.93 -1.12 -21.84
CA PRO A 44 1.73 -0.31 -23.05
C PRO A 44 0.31 -0.54 -23.58
N TYR A 45 -0.68 0.00 -22.86
CA TYR A 45 -2.10 -0.11 -23.19
C TYR A 45 -2.66 1.26 -23.57
N ASP A 46 -3.21 1.35 -24.77
CA ASP A 46 -3.76 2.56 -25.39
C ASP A 46 -5.30 2.52 -25.55
N GLY A 47 -5.94 1.42 -25.15
CA GLY A 47 -7.39 1.28 -25.15
C GLY A 47 -8.07 2.02 -23.99
N PRO A 48 -9.41 2.04 -23.96
CA PRO A 48 -10.16 2.60 -22.84
C PRO A 48 -9.87 1.85 -21.55
N ALA A 49 -9.59 2.59 -20.47
CA ALA A 49 -9.47 2.07 -19.11
C ALA A 49 -10.05 3.08 -18.13
N ASP A 50 -10.68 2.58 -17.08
CA ASP A 50 -11.09 3.42 -15.97
C ASP A 50 -9.85 3.98 -15.25
N ARG A 51 -9.89 5.27 -14.91
CA ARG A 51 -8.78 5.94 -14.22
C ARG A 51 -8.98 5.88 -12.71
N TRP A 52 -8.40 4.85 -12.10
CA TRP A 52 -8.48 4.68 -10.64
C TRP A 52 -7.16 4.87 -9.90
N PHE A 53 -6.06 5.11 -10.61
CA PHE A 53 -4.76 5.29 -9.97
C PHE A 53 -4.60 6.72 -9.43
N ASP A 54 -4.45 6.86 -8.11
CA ASP A 54 -4.11 8.13 -7.47
C ASP A 54 -2.60 8.18 -7.15
N ALA A 55 -1.89 9.09 -7.81
CA ALA A 55 -0.45 9.25 -7.61
C ALA A 55 -0.07 9.61 -6.16
N ARG A 56 -0.99 10.18 -5.37
CA ARG A 56 -0.75 10.53 -3.97
C ARG A 56 -0.50 9.31 -3.08
N TRP A 57 -0.97 8.12 -3.47
CA TRP A 57 -0.70 6.89 -2.73
C TRP A 57 0.79 6.53 -2.71
N LEU A 58 1.52 6.89 -3.76
CA LEU A 58 2.96 6.63 -3.85
C LEU A 58 3.79 7.54 -2.94
N THR A 59 3.24 8.69 -2.55
CA THR A 59 3.95 9.72 -1.78
C THR A 59 3.45 9.84 -0.35
N GLY A 60 2.30 9.22 -0.02
CA GLY A 60 1.65 9.34 1.28
C GLY A 60 2.11 8.34 2.35
N GLY A 61 2.95 7.36 1.99
CA GLY A 61 3.48 6.34 2.90
C GLY A 61 4.99 6.44 3.05
N GLY A 62 5.52 5.99 4.19
CA GLY A 62 6.97 5.92 4.38
C GLY A 62 7.55 6.70 5.57
N GLU A 63 6.76 7.14 6.55
CA GLU A 63 7.30 7.29 7.91
C GLU A 63 7.55 5.90 8.50
N VAL A 64 8.46 5.14 7.89
CA VAL A 64 8.99 3.95 8.51
C VAL A 64 9.72 4.44 9.75
N ALA A 65 9.10 4.20 10.91
CA ALA A 65 9.76 4.19 12.20
C ALA A 65 11.12 3.51 12.01
N ARG A 66 12.20 4.29 12.16
CA ARG A 66 13.59 3.79 12.08
C ARG A 66 13.68 2.57 12.98
N ASN A 67 13.70 1.39 12.38
CA ASN A 67 13.70 0.17 13.14
C ASN A 67 15.10 0.02 13.74
N HIS A 68 15.15 0.04 15.06
CA HIS A 68 16.34 0.01 15.91
C HIS A 68 17.01 -1.37 15.85
N ARG A 69 17.60 -1.72 14.70
CA ARG A 69 18.39 -2.95 14.49
C ARG A 69 19.81 -2.70 14.02
N ASP A 70 20.35 -1.52 14.35
CA ASP A 70 21.78 -1.22 14.23
C ASP A 70 22.28 -0.69 15.57
N GLN A 71 22.38 -1.55 16.59
CA GLN A 71 23.32 -1.45 17.74
C GLN A 71 23.63 -2.85 18.27
#